data_AF-A0A972B425-F1
#
_entry.id   AF-A0A972B425-F1
#
_cell.length_a   1.000
_cell.length_b   1.000
_cell.length_c   1.000
_cell.angle_alpha   90.00
_cell.angle_beta   90.00
_cell.angle_gamma   90.00
#
_symmetry.space_group_name_H-M   'P 1'
#
loop_
_entity.id
_entity.type
_entity.pdbx_description
1 polymer ?
#
loop_
_entity_poly.entity_id
_entity_poly.type
_entity_poly.pdbx_seq_one_letter_code
_entity_poly.pdbx_strand_id
1 'polypeptide(L)'
;MNKASWHVLQYDISDPARLRKVHRFLKTCTYALQNSVFAWFGTSHELTNLKKKLHQLSNQQQDDVRSYQLKYPLMLFGRTPFLANCYSSKLPTHQHYPVEWLANHPPGLFEPAANLPLHWMLCYDISNSRRRSRACRLLRKHSLGYQKSGFELSIINNLDLYELNRQLAQLINEEEDSLIMFRTQRSGPDWQLGTAPAAGSGLLLFS
;
A
#
# COMPACT_ATOMS: atom_id res chain seq x y z
N MET A 1 -5.00 0.12 28.75
CA MET A 1 -4.11 0.99 27.95
C MET A 1 -4.38 0.73 26.47
N ASN A 2 -4.68 1.75 25.66
CA ASN A 2 -4.82 1.58 24.21
C ASN A 2 -3.43 1.35 23.59
N LYS A 3 -3.18 0.14 23.10
CA LYS A 3 -1.91 -0.22 22.46
C LYS A 3 -1.74 0.56 21.15
N ALA A 4 -0.61 1.24 20.98
CA ALA A 4 -0.28 1.90 19.73
C ALA A 4 0.06 0.88 18.64
N SER A 5 -0.24 1.21 17.39
CA SER A 5 0.07 0.36 16.23
C SER A 5 0.44 1.17 15.00
N TRP A 6 1.17 0.52 14.10
CA TRP A 6 1.49 1.05 12.78
C TRP A 6 0.32 0.90 11.83
N HIS A 7 0.12 1.91 10.99
CA HIS A 7 -0.82 1.93 9.88
C HIS A 7 -0.13 2.46 8.63
N VAL A 8 -0.43 1.86 7.48
CA VAL A 8 -0.13 2.42 6.17
C VAL A 8 -1.36 3.20 5.71
N LEU A 9 -1.16 4.45 5.33
CA LEU A 9 -2.17 5.33 4.76
C LEU A 9 -1.91 5.47 3.28
N GLN A 10 -2.98 5.42 2.49
CA GLN A 10 -2.95 5.76 1.07
C GLN A 10 -4.02 6.79 0.77
N TYR A 11 -3.76 7.70 -0.16
CA TYR A 11 -4.79 8.57 -0.70
C TYR A 11 -4.83 8.61 -2.23
N ASP A 12 -6.02 8.92 -2.76
CA ASP A 12 -6.26 9.41 -4.11
C ASP A 12 -7.05 10.72 -3.99
N ILE A 13 -6.35 11.85 -4.18
CA ILE A 13 -6.92 13.20 -4.08
C ILE A 13 -6.64 13.89 -5.40
N SER A 14 -7.69 14.21 -6.14
CA SER A 14 -7.56 14.78 -7.49
C SER A 14 -7.43 16.31 -7.50
N ASP A 15 -7.95 16.99 -6.47
CA ASP A 15 -7.85 18.45 -6.36
C ASP A 15 -6.47 18.88 -5.82
N PRO A 16 -5.70 19.72 -6.54
CA PRO A 16 -4.36 20.12 -6.11
C PRO A 16 -4.32 20.94 -4.82
N ALA A 17 -5.38 21.68 -4.47
CA ALA A 17 -5.40 22.47 -3.24
C ALA A 17 -5.64 21.58 -2.01
N ARG A 18 -6.60 20.65 -2.08
CA ARG A 18 -6.84 19.64 -1.04
C ARG A 18 -5.67 18.67 -0.91
N LEU A 19 -5.09 18.23 -2.03
CA LEU A 19 -3.89 17.38 -2.04
C LEU A 19 -2.75 18.03 -1.25
N ARG A 20 -2.44 19.31 -1.53
CA ARG A 20 -1.39 20.04 -0.80
C ARG A 20 -1.69 20.13 0.70
N LYS A 21 -2.94 20.38 1.09
CA LYS A 21 -3.36 20.47 2.50
C LYS A 21 -3.18 19.12 3.22
N VAL A 22 -3.69 18.04 2.63
CA VAL A 22 -3.60 16.69 3.19
C VAL A 22 -2.14 16.22 3.24
N HIS A 23 -1.38 16.37 2.14
CA HIS A 23 0.02 15.97 2.08
C HIS A 23 0.86 16.72 3.12
N ARG A 24 0.72 18.05 3.20
CA ARG A 24 1.45 18.85 4.20
C ARG A 24 1.09 18.43 5.62
N PHE A 25 -0.19 18.20 5.91
CA PHE A 25 -0.61 17.71 7.22
C PHE A 25 0.02 16.34 7.54
N LEU A 26 -0.08 15.37 6.64
CA LEU A 26 0.49 14.03 6.85
C LEU A 26 2.00 14.10 7.10
N LYS A 27 2.76 14.91 6.37
CA LYS A 27 4.20 15.08 6.63
C LYS A 27 4.55 15.57 8.05
N THR A 28 3.61 16.16 8.78
CA THR A 28 3.86 16.60 10.17
C THR A 28 3.69 15.50 11.21
N CYS A 29 2.99 14.42 10.87
CA CYS A 29 2.59 13.38 11.83
C CYS A 29 2.80 11.94 11.33
N THR A 30 3.41 11.75 10.16
CA THR A 30 3.65 10.45 9.52
C THR A 30 5.02 10.41 8.86
N TYR A 31 5.45 9.20 8.49
CA TYR A 31 6.59 8.97 7.63
C TYR A 31 6.12 8.82 6.19
N ALA A 32 6.63 9.64 5.28
CA ALA A 32 6.35 9.49 3.85
C ALA A 32 7.08 8.25 3.31
N LEU A 33 6.34 7.33 2.71
CA LEU A 33 6.90 6.14 2.07
C LEU A 33 6.99 6.30 0.55
N GLN A 34 5.95 6.87 -0.05
CA GLN A 34 5.82 7.16 -1.49
C GLN A 34 4.99 8.44 -1.66
N ASN A 35 4.83 8.93 -2.89
CA ASN A 35 4.10 10.18 -3.18
C ASN A 35 2.69 10.23 -2.57
N SER A 36 2.01 9.07 -2.49
CA SER A 36 0.65 8.94 -1.96
C SER A 36 0.52 7.89 -0.85
N VAL A 37 1.65 7.45 -0.26
CA VAL A 37 1.67 6.39 0.77
C VAL A 37 2.48 6.86 1.97
N PHE A 38 1.91 6.70 3.17
CA PHE A 38 2.50 7.15 4.42
C PHE A 38 2.40 6.09 5.51
N ALA A 39 3.36 6.03 6.43
CA ALA A 39 3.28 5.22 7.64
C ALA A 39 2.98 6.10 8.86
N TRP A 40 1.96 5.74 9.62
CA TRP A 40 1.53 6.42 10.83
C TRP A 40 1.59 5.47 12.03
N PHE A 41 2.07 5.95 13.18
CA PHE A 41 2.10 5.20 14.43
C PHE A 41 1.34 5.96 15.50
N GLY A 42 0.42 5.28 16.19
CA GLY A 42 -0.30 5.86 17.30
C GLY A 42 -1.37 4.95 17.87
N THR A 43 -2.04 5.46 18.89
CA THR A 43 -3.15 4.81 19.62
C THR A 43 -4.49 4.99 18.90
N SER A 44 -5.49 4.21 19.30
CA SER A 44 -6.86 4.33 18.75
C SER A 44 -7.48 5.74 18.91
N HIS A 45 -7.12 6.45 19.98
CA HIS A 45 -7.59 7.82 20.21
C HIS A 45 -6.94 8.79 19.22
N GLU A 46 -5.63 8.71 19.04
CA GLU A 46 -4.90 9.54 18.07
C GLU A 46 -5.34 9.21 16.64
N LEU A 47 -5.65 7.94 16.34
CA LEU A 47 -6.20 7.54 15.04
C LEU A 47 -7.56 8.21 14.78
N THR A 48 -8.40 8.33 15.81
CA THR A 48 -9.68 9.04 15.71
C THR A 48 -9.48 10.53 15.40
N ASN A 49 -8.49 11.16 16.03
CA ASN A 49 -8.14 12.56 15.76
C ASN A 49 -7.56 12.75 14.36
N LEU A 50 -6.69 11.83 13.91
CA LEU A 50 -6.15 11.80 12.55
C LEU A 50 -7.29 11.71 11.52
N LYS A 51 -8.25 10.78 11.71
CA LYS A 51 -9.43 10.63 10.85
C LYS A 51 -10.25 11.92 10.77
N LYS A 52 -10.56 12.53 11.92
CA LYS A 52 -11.29 13.80 11.98
C LYS A 52 -10.57 14.90 11.21
N LYS A 53 -9.24 15.01 11.37
CA LYS A 53 -8.47 16.03 10.68
C LYS A 53 -8.42 15.79 9.18
N LEU A 54 -8.21 14.56 8.74
CA LEU A 54 -8.26 14.20 7.32
C LEU A 54 -9.64 14.50 6.73
N HIS A 55 -10.72 14.17 7.44
CA HIS A 55 -12.07 14.46 7.02
C HIS A 55 -12.31 15.97 6.77
N GLN A 56 -11.72 16.85 7.59
CA GLN A 56 -11.80 18.30 7.41
C GLN A 56 -10.99 18.83 6.22
N LEU A 57 -9.95 18.11 5.80
CA LEU A 57 -9.02 18.54 4.75
C LEU A 57 -9.38 17.96 3.36
N SER A 58 -10.15 16.87 3.32
CA SER A 58 -10.58 16.18 2.10
C SER A 58 -12.07 16.37 1.81
N ASN A 59 -12.49 16.17 0.56
CA ASN A 59 -13.89 16.04 0.16
C ASN A 59 -14.23 14.57 -0.08
N GLN A 60 -15.03 13.95 0.77
CA GLN A 60 -15.33 12.50 0.75
C GLN A 60 -16.10 12.04 -0.51
N GLN A 61 -16.65 12.96 -1.30
CA GLN A 61 -17.30 12.60 -2.58
C GLN A 61 -16.31 12.50 -3.74
N GLN A 62 -15.11 13.07 -3.60
CA GLN A 62 -14.11 13.18 -4.67
C GLN A 62 -12.76 12.58 -4.31
N ASP A 63 -12.46 12.54 -3.02
CA ASP A 63 -11.19 12.15 -2.45
C ASP A 63 -11.37 10.83 -1.71
N ASP A 64 -10.35 9.98 -1.79
CA ASP A 64 -10.35 8.69 -1.14
C ASP A 64 -9.09 8.53 -0.29
N VAL A 65 -9.26 8.28 1.01
CA VAL A 65 -8.17 8.04 1.95
C VAL A 65 -8.43 6.73 2.66
N ARG A 66 -7.47 5.82 2.57
CA ARG A 66 -7.54 4.46 3.12
C ARG A 66 -6.45 4.25 4.15
N SER A 67 -6.69 3.32 5.06
CA SER A 67 -5.70 2.90 6.04
C SER A 67 -5.73 1.41 6.27
N TYR A 68 -4.55 0.84 6.45
CA TYR A 68 -4.32 -0.57 6.70
C TYR A 68 -3.41 -0.71 7.92
N GLN A 69 -3.82 -1.43 8.94
CA GLN A 69 -3.03 -1.72 10.13
C GLN A 69 -1.92 -2.69 9.76
N LEU A 70 -0.69 -2.30 10.05
CA LEU A 70 0.49 -3.07 9.73
C LEU A 70 0.72 -4.14 10.82
N LYS A 71 0.61 -5.41 10.45
CA LYS A 71 0.91 -6.57 11.31
C LYS A 71 2.16 -7.33 10.88
N TYR A 72 2.53 -7.15 9.63
CA TYR A 72 3.67 -7.81 8.98
C TYR A 72 4.64 -6.73 8.48
N PRO A 73 5.93 -7.04 8.32
CA PRO A 73 6.89 -6.10 7.78
C PRO A 73 6.48 -5.57 6.40
N LEU A 74 6.82 -4.31 6.11
CA LEU A 74 6.81 -3.78 4.75
C LEU A 74 7.92 -4.45 3.94
N MET A 75 7.61 -4.84 2.72
CA MET A 75 8.57 -5.39 1.75
C MET A 75 8.81 -4.31 0.70
N LEU A 76 10.04 -3.85 0.61
CA LEU A 76 10.44 -2.76 -0.27
C LEU A 76 11.28 -3.34 -1.41
N PHE A 77 11.03 -2.92 -2.64
CA PHE A 77 11.83 -3.25 -3.82
C PHE A 77 12.10 -1.97 -4.62
N GLY A 78 13.26 -1.91 -5.27
CA GLY A 78 13.68 -0.68 -5.96
C GLY A 78 14.17 0.38 -4.98
N ARG A 79 13.87 1.65 -5.27
CA ARG A 79 14.14 2.76 -4.36
C ARG A 79 13.42 2.57 -3.02
N THR A 80 14.11 2.90 -1.94
CA THR A 80 13.56 2.90 -0.57
C THR A 80 13.45 4.33 -0.03
N PRO A 81 12.38 4.68 0.71
CA PRO A 81 12.27 5.95 1.40
C PRO A 81 13.18 6.05 2.63
N PHE A 82 13.80 4.94 3.03
CA PHE A 82 14.68 4.86 4.19
C PHE A 82 16.13 5.02 3.77
N LEU A 83 16.90 5.79 4.53
CA LEU A 83 18.33 5.91 4.33
C LEU A 83 19.00 4.55 4.58
N ALA A 84 19.91 4.17 3.68
CA ALA A 84 20.73 2.99 3.88
C ALA A 84 21.45 3.07 5.24
N ASN A 85 21.45 1.96 5.99
CA ASN A 85 22.10 1.84 7.30
C ASN A 85 21.49 2.69 8.44
N CYS A 86 20.27 3.24 8.28
CA CYS A 86 19.54 3.85 9.38
C CYS A 86 18.65 2.83 10.11
N TYR A 87 19.04 2.44 11.31
CA TYR A 87 18.22 1.61 12.20
C TYR A 87 17.50 2.50 13.22
N SER A 88 16.17 2.51 13.17
CA SER A 88 15.36 3.25 14.14
C SER A 88 14.17 2.43 14.58
N SER A 89 13.98 2.32 15.90
CA SER A 89 12.77 1.75 16.50
C SER A 89 11.52 2.60 16.25
N LYS A 90 11.69 3.79 15.66
CA LYS A 90 10.61 4.72 15.32
C LYS A 90 10.08 4.54 13.89
N LEU A 91 10.58 3.58 13.13
CA LEU A 91 10.12 3.26 11.78
C LEU A 91 9.20 2.04 11.80
N PRO A 92 8.29 1.90 10.81
CA PRO A 92 7.58 0.66 10.62
C PRO A 92 8.59 -0.46 10.36
N THR A 93 8.31 -1.67 10.86
CA THR A 93 9.12 -2.84 10.52
C THR A 93 9.11 -3.01 9.01
N HIS A 94 10.29 -3.08 8.40
CA HIS A 94 10.45 -3.18 6.96
C HIS A 94 11.69 -3.99 6.60
N GLN A 95 11.70 -4.52 5.38
CA GLN A 95 12.82 -5.22 4.77
C GLN A 95 12.93 -4.76 3.32
N HIS A 96 14.15 -4.48 2.89
CA HIS A 96 14.47 -4.09 1.52
C HIS A 96 15.07 -5.28 0.80
N TYR A 97 14.53 -5.55 -0.39
CA TYR A 97 14.86 -6.73 -1.19
C TYR A 97 15.25 -6.30 -2.61
N PRO A 98 16.21 -7.00 -3.24
CA PRO A 98 16.51 -6.82 -4.64
C PRO A 98 15.27 -7.07 -5.51
N VAL A 99 15.09 -6.31 -6.60
CA VAL A 99 13.93 -6.49 -7.51
C VAL A 99 13.87 -7.90 -8.09
N GLU A 100 15.01 -8.53 -8.35
CA GLU A 100 15.09 -9.91 -8.86
C GLU A 100 14.46 -10.96 -7.93
N TRP A 101 14.32 -10.66 -6.63
CA TRP A 101 13.66 -11.57 -5.68
C TRP A 101 12.16 -11.68 -5.91
N LEU A 102 11.56 -10.69 -6.61
CA LEU A 102 10.19 -10.83 -7.13
C LEU A 102 10.11 -11.95 -8.18
N ALA A 103 11.15 -12.17 -8.99
CA ALA A 103 11.12 -13.25 -9.99
C ALA A 103 11.56 -14.58 -9.38
N ASN A 104 12.59 -14.56 -8.52
CA ASN A 104 13.25 -15.76 -8.02
C ASN A 104 12.55 -16.40 -6.81
N HIS A 105 11.69 -15.65 -6.11
CA HIS A 105 10.87 -16.14 -5.01
C HIS A 105 11.62 -16.96 -3.96
N PRO A 106 12.49 -16.31 -3.16
CA PRO A 106 13.17 -17.00 -2.09
C PRO A 106 12.16 -17.63 -1.11
N PRO A 107 12.43 -18.86 -0.60
CA PRO A 107 11.55 -19.55 0.32
C PRO A 107 11.14 -18.69 1.52
N GLY A 108 9.89 -18.82 1.97
CA GLY A 108 9.35 -18.09 3.12
C GLY A 108 8.99 -16.61 2.90
N LEU A 109 9.39 -15.99 1.78
CA LEU A 109 9.15 -14.55 1.56
C LEU A 109 7.67 -14.25 1.25
N PHE A 110 7.12 -15.00 0.31
CA PHE A 110 5.73 -14.85 -0.15
C PHE A 110 4.80 -15.94 0.37
N GLU A 111 5.36 -16.97 1.00
CA GLU A 111 4.61 -18.14 1.44
C GLU A 111 3.72 -17.81 2.65
N PRO A 112 2.46 -18.27 2.64
CA PRO A 112 1.62 -18.15 3.81
C PRO A 112 2.11 -19.09 4.92
N ALA A 113 1.96 -18.66 6.17
CA ALA A 113 2.19 -19.54 7.33
C ALA A 113 1.05 -20.57 7.51
N ALA A 114 -0.09 -20.43 6.81
CA ALA A 114 -1.28 -21.30 6.91
C ALA A 114 -2.15 -21.23 5.63
N ASN A 115 -3.05 -22.19 5.40
CA ASN A 115 -3.95 -22.26 4.23
C ASN A 115 -5.08 -21.19 4.17
N LEU A 116 -4.83 -19.97 4.67
CA LEU A 116 -5.79 -18.86 4.60
C LEU A 116 -5.51 -18.00 3.35
N PRO A 117 -6.55 -17.42 2.73
CA PRO A 117 -6.37 -16.47 1.64
C PRO A 117 -5.47 -15.31 2.10
N LEU A 118 -4.44 -15.01 1.30
CA LEU A 118 -3.53 -13.91 1.60
C LEU A 118 -4.03 -12.64 0.91
N HIS A 119 -4.31 -11.64 1.73
CA HIS A 119 -4.60 -10.30 1.26
C HIS A 119 -3.30 -9.50 1.23
N TRP A 120 -3.00 -8.94 0.07
CA TRP A 120 -1.80 -8.14 -0.16
C TRP A 120 -2.20 -6.73 -0.54
N MET A 121 -1.49 -5.77 0.00
CA MET A 121 -1.48 -4.42 -0.50
C MET A 121 -0.19 -4.20 -1.27
N LEU A 122 -0.32 -3.66 -2.48
CA LEU A 122 0.80 -3.36 -3.35
C LEU A 122 0.71 -1.91 -3.81
N CYS A 123 1.72 -1.12 -3.48
CA CYS A 123 1.85 0.28 -3.89
C CYS A 123 3.10 0.49 -4.73
N TYR A 124 3.02 1.31 -5.77
CA TYR A 124 4.18 1.63 -6.59
C TYR A 124 4.30 3.13 -6.88
N ASP A 125 5.54 3.60 -7.02
CA ASP A 125 5.90 4.82 -7.71
C ASP A 125 6.79 4.44 -8.90
N ILE A 126 6.20 4.35 -10.09
CA ILE A 126 6.90 4.03 -11.35
C ILE A 126 7.02 5.31 -12.17
N SER A 127 8.26 5.73 -12.38
CA SER A 127 8.61 7.00 -13.03
C SER A 127 8.23 6.97 -14.52
N ASN A 128 8.56 5.86 -15.20
CA ASN A 128 8.27 5.71 -16.63
C ASN A 128 6.77 5.42 -16.90
N SER A 129 6.14 6.26 -17.71
CA SER A 129 4.69 6.15 -18.01
C SER A 129 4.30 4.84 -18.68
N ARG A 130 5.13 4.29 -19.59
CA ARG A 130 4.84 3.03 -20.28
C ARG A 130 4.91 1.84 -19.32
N ARG A 131 5.96 1.77 -18.49
CA ARG A 131 6.09 0.72 -17.45
C ARG A 131 4.93 0.81 -16.45
N ARG A 132 4.60 2.03 -16.02
CA ARG A 132 3.46 2.29 -15.11
C ARG A 132 2.13 1.82 -15.69
N SER A 133 1.83 2.15 -16.95
CA SER A 133 0.60 1.70 -17.61
C SER A 133 0.53 0.17 -17.74
N ARG A 134 1.66 -0.49 -18.00
CA ARG A 134 1.74 -1.97 -18.05
C ARG A 134 1.52 -2.59 -16.67
N ALA A 135 2.17 -2.06 -15.63
CA ALA A 135 2.02 -2.53 -14.26
C ALA A 135 0.58 -2.36 -13.77
N CYS A 136 -0.04 -1.20 -14.03
CA CYS A 136 -1.44 -0.95 -13.73
C CYS A 136 -2.37 -1.98 -14.41
N ARG A 137 -2.17 -2.25 -15.71
CA ARG A 137 -2.97 -3.24 -16.44
C ARG A 137 -2.81 -4.64 -15.88
N LEU A 138 -1.59 -5.02 -15.50
CA LEU A 138 -1.28 -6.30 -14.88
C LEU A 138 -2.01 -6.44 -13.54
N LEU A 139 -1.80 -5.48 -12.63
CA LEU A 139 -2.35 -5.51 -11.28
C LEU A 139 -3.88 -5.48 -11.26
N ARG A 140 -4.51 -4.76 -12.19
CA ARG A 140 -5.98 -4.73 -12.33
C ARG A 140 -6.61 -6.11 -12.53
N LYS A 141 -5.91 -7.04 -13.15
CA LYS A 141 -6.42 -8.41 -13.37
C LYS A 141 -6.54 -9.21 -12.07
N HIS A 142 -5.77 -8.83 -11.05
CA HIS A 142 -5.68 -9.53 -9.77
C HIS A 142 -6.24 -8.72 -8.59
N SER A 143 -6.66 -7.48 -8.84
CA SER A 143 -7.12 -6.57 -7.80
C SER A 143 -8.61 -6.69 -7.55
N LEU A 144 -9.00 -6.80 -6.28
CA LEU A 144 -10.39 -6.66 -5.83
C LEU A 144 -10.84 -5.19 -5.76
N GLY A 145 -9.88 -4.28 -5.65
CA GLY A 145 -10.07 -2.83 -5.63
C GLY A 145 -8.72 -2.13 -5.80
N TYR A 146 -8.72 -0.90 -6.30
CA TYR A 146 -7.49 -0.14 -6.48
C TYR A 146 -7.72 1.36 -6.45
N GLN A 147 -6.67 2.08 -6.06
CA GLN A 147 -6.47 3.51 -6.29
C GLN A 147 -5.38 3.68 -7.35
N LYS A 148 -5.11 4.91 -7.83
CA LYS A 148 -4.16 5.16 -8.94
C LYS A 148 -2.81 4.44 -8.82
N SER A 149 -2.28 4.31 -7.60
CA SER A 149 -0.94 3.76 -7.33
C SER A 149 -0.91 2.64 -6.27
N GLY A 150 -2.07 2.13 -5.84
CA GLY A 150 -2.15 1.09 -4.81
C GLY A 150 -3.28 0.10 -5.08
N PHE A 151 -2.98 -1.19 -4.92
CA PHE A 151 -3.81 -2.30 -5.36
C PHE A 151 -4.03 -3.26 -4.19
N GLU A 152 -5.30 -3.53 -3.91
CA GLU A 152 -5.73 -4.53 -2.95
C GLU A 152 -5.89 -5.86 -3.70
N LEU A 153 -4.98 -6.80 -3.45
CA LEU A 153 -4.91 -8.09 -4.10
C LEU A 153 -5.44 -9.17 -3.15
N SER A 154 -6.31 -10.04 -3.66
CA SER A 154 -6.70 -11.26 -2.96
C SER A 154 -6.15 -12.44 -3.72
N ILE A 155 -5.11 -13.04 -3.16
CA ILE A 155 -4.39 -14.12 -3.82
C ILE A 155 -4.85 -15.43 -3.19
N ILE A 156 -5.51 -16.23 -4.02
CA ILE A 156 -6.14 -17.49 -3.60
C ILE A 156 -5.10 -18.62 -3.58
N ASN A 157 -4.11 -18.58 -4.49
CA ASN A 157 -3.06 -19.58 -4.58
C ASN A 157 -1.69 -18.93 -4.81
N ASN A 158 -0.62 -19.63 -4.44
CA ASN A 158 0.73 -19.08 -4.58
C ASN A 158 1.15 -18.92 -6.06
N LEU A 159 0.63 -19.75 -6.99
CA LEU A 159 0.96 -19.68 -8.43
C LEU A 159 0.60 -18.33 -9.04
N ASP A 160 -0.55 -17.76 -8.67
CA ASP A 160 -0.98 -16.45 -9.15
C ASP A 160 -0.05 -15.33 -8.64
N LEU A 161 0.40 -15.42 -7.39
CA LEU A 161 1.38 -14.49 -6.84
C LEU A 161 2.75 -14.66 -7.51
N TYR A 162 3.16 -15.91 -7.77
CA TYR A 162 4.41 -16.24 -8.46
C TYR A 162 4.47 -15.57 -9.84
N GLU A 163 3.44 -15.78 -10.65
CA GLU A 163 3.39 -15.23 -12.00
C GLU A 163 3.23 -13.71 -12.00
N LEU A 164 2.42 -13.16 -11.08
CA LEU A 164 2.28 -11.71 -10.90
C LEU A 164 3.63 -11.06 -10.57
N ASN A 165 4.34 -11.57 -9.58
CA ASN A 165 5.62 -11.01 -9.15
C ASN A 165 6.68 -11.13 -10.26
N ARG A 166 6.72 -12.26 -10.98
CA ARG A 166 7.62 -12.44 -12.13
C ARG A 166 7.37 -11.40 -13.22
N GLN A 167 6.11 -11.12 -13.54
CA GLN A 167 5.76 -10.09 -14.52
C GLN A 167 6.05 -8.68 -14.00
N LEU A 168 5.84 -8.41 -12.70
CA LEU A 168 6.19 -7.14 -12.08
C LEU A 168 7.70 -6.89 -12.10
N ALA A 169 8.53 -7.90 -11.83
CA ALA A 169 9.99 -7.80 -11.84
C ALA A 169 10.52 -7.26 -13.19
N GLN A 170 9.86 -7.59 -14.29
CA GLN A 170 10.22 -7.12 -15.65
C GLN A 170 9.81 -5.66 -15.92
N LEU A 171 8.96 -5.08 -15.06
CA LEU A 171 8.40 -3.74 -15.22
C LEU A 171 8.99 -2.71 -14.26
N ILE A 172 9.71 -3.15 -13.22
CA ILE A 172 10.33 -2.28 -12.23
C ILE A 172 11.79 -2.04 -12.62
N ASN A 173 12.18 -0.78 -12.77
CA ASN A 173 13.58 -0.40 -12.78
C ASN A 173 14.01 -0.07 -11.35
N GLU A 174 14.95 -0.84 -10.80
CA GLU A 174 15.39 -0.74 -9.40
C GLU A 174 15.94 0.65 -9.03
N GLU A 175 16.58 1.33 -9.98
CA GLU A 175 17.20 2.63 -9.76
C GLU A 175 16.22 3.80 -9.89
N GLU A 176 15.06 3.61 -10.53
CA GLU A 176 14.10 4.69 -10.86
C GLU A 176 12.76 4.55 -10.14
N ASP A 177 12.36 3.32 -9.84
CA ASP A 177 11.02 2.96 -9.40
C ASP A 177 11.06 2.44 -7.96
N SER A 178 9.92 2.49 -7.28
CA SER A 178 9.76 1.86 -5.96
C SER A 178 8.48 1.02 -5.92
N LEU A 179 8.57 -0.11 -5.25
CA LEU A 179 7.45 -1.01 -4.99
C LEU A 179 7.42 -1.33 -3.49
N ILE A 180 6.24 -1.17 -2.89
CA ILE A 180 5.98 -1.51 -1.49
C ILE A 180 4.89 -2.57 -1.48
N MET A 181 5.18 -3.70 -0.84
CA MET A 181 4.23 -4.79 -0.63
C MET A 181 4.10 -5.08 0.86
N PHE A 182 2.88 -5.37 1.32
CA PHE A 182 2.66 -5.87 2.68
C PHE A 182 1.38 -6.68 2.76
N ARG A 183 1.35 -7.61 3.71
CA ARG A 183 0.16 -8.43 3.99
C ARG A 183 -0.82 -7.65 4.85
N THR A 184 -2.11 -7.75 4.54
CA THR A 184 -3.22 -7.25 5.35
C THR A 184 -3.96 -8.42 6.02
N GLN A 185 -4.62 -8.15 7.15
CA GLN A 185 -5.35 -9.21 7.87
C GLN A 185 -6.66 -9.61 7.17
N ARG A 186 -7.21 -8.70 6.37
CA ARG A 186 -8.49 -8.85 5.69
C ARG A 186 -8.44 -8.17 4.32
N SER A 187 -9.39 -8.51 3.48
CA SER A 187 -9.69 -7.74 2.28
C SER A 187 -10.16 -6.34 2.67
N GLY A 188 -9.68 -5.33 1.95
CA GLY A 188 -10.07 -3.94 2.14
C GLY A 188 -9.37 -3.24 3.31
N PRO A 189 -9.60 -1.93 3.44
CA PRO A 189 -8.96 -1.11 4.45
C PRO A 189 -9.57 -1.33 5.85
N ASP A 190 -8.80 -1.02 6.89
CA ASP A 190 -9.28 -0.93 8.27
C ASP A 190 -10.28 0.20 8.46
N TRP A 191 -10.09 1.28 7.69
CA TRP A 191 -11.06 2.34 7.52
C TRP A 191 -10.80 3.13 6.24
N GLN A 192 -11.86 3.81 5.79
CA GLN A 192 -11.85 4.60 4.57
C GLN A 192 -12.61 5.92 4.78
N LEU A 193 -12.11 6.99 4.16
CA LEU A 193 -12.82 8.24 3.95
C LEU A 193 -12.93 8.43 2.45
N GLY A 194 -14.13 8.40 1.89
CA GLY A 194 -14.33 8.43 0.44
C GLY A 194 -15.44 7.49 0.00
N THR A 195 -15.74 7.50 -1.29
CA THR A 195 -16.78 6.66 -1.90
C THR A 195 -16.24 5.64 -2.89
N ALA A 196 -14.93 5.62 -3.16
CA ALA A 196 -14.38 4.65 -4.10
C ALA A 196 -14.56 3.23 -3.55
N PRO A 197 -14.91 2.22 -4.37
CA PRO A 197 -15.11 0.88 -3.86
C PRO A 197 -13.82 0.35 -3.21
N ALA A 198 -13.94 -0.14 -1.96
CA ALA A 198 -12.92 -0.94 -1.30
C ALA A 198 -13.09 -2.42 -1.67
N ALA A 199 -12.01 -3.19 -1.65
CA ALA A 199 -12.11 -4.63 -1.83
C ALA A 199 -13.01 -5.24 -0.75
N GLY A 200 -14.16 -5.79 -1.15
CA GLY A 200 -15.15 -6.41 -0.26
C GLY A 200 -16.47 -5.64 -0.08
N SER A 201 -16.61 -4.42 -0.63
CA SER A 201 -17.93 -3.74 -0.67
C SER A 201 -18.77 -4.12 -1.90
N GLY A 202 -18.19 -4.83 -2.86
CA GLY A 202 -18.87 -5.39 -4.00
C GLY A 202 -19.01 -6.90 -3.84
N LEU A 203 -20.24 -7.36 -3.61
CA LEU A 203 -20.66 -8.65 -4.16
C LEU A 203 -20.16 -8.71 -5.61
N LEU A 204 -19.48 -9.81 -5.93
CA LEU A 204 -19.02 -10.15 -7.27
C LEU A 204 -20.16 -9.94 -8.27
N LEU A 205 -20.16 -8.83 -9.00
CA LEU A 205 -20.91 -8.72 -10.24
C LEU A 205 -19.99 -9.23 -11.35
N PHE A 206 -19.87 -10.56 -11.40
CA PHE A 206 -19.69 -11.22 -12.68
C PHE A 206 -21.06 -11.18 -13.37
N SER A 207 -21.15 -10.36 -14.40
CA SER A 207 -22.15 -10.45 -15.46
C SER A 207 -21.44 -10.27 -16.78
#